data_AF-A0A0T6B2S0-F1
#
_entry.id   AF-A0A0T6B2S0-F1
#
_cell.length_a   1.000
_cell.length_b   1.000
_cell.length_c   1.000
_cell.angle_alpha   90.00
_cell.angle_beta   90.00
_cell.angle_gamma   90.00
#
_symmetry.space_group_name_H-M   'P 1'
#
loop_
_entity.id
_entity.type
_entity.pdbx_description
1 polymer ?
#
loop_
_entity_poly.entity_id
_entity_poly.type
_entity_poly.pdbx_seq_one_letter_code
_entity_poly.pdbx_strand_id
1 'polypeptide(L)'
;FTAAFLTWLGLLGATAGAHRLWAHKSYVADVKLRIFLMICFTISGYGTIYNWVLEHRFHHKYFGTKVDPFNHSKSIMNLQTLARVTKPAQGYDKLKETIDMSDIEKDGVVMFQKKYYPVLYILFALLLPINAPAEYWGENWYETFLIIAIARYLITIHLISLIETSSKIWKCNYNIE
;
A
#
# COMPACT_ATOMS: atom_id res chain seq x y z
N PHE A 1 -17.31 4.97 13.17
CA PHE A 1 -16.53 3.83 13.70
C PHE A 1 -15.97 2.93 12.60
N THR A 2 -16.82 2.39 11.71
CA THR A 2 -16.45 1.47 10.61
C THR A 2 -15.29 1.99 9.75
N ALA A 3 -15.34 3.26 9.33
CA ALA A 3 -14.28 3.87 8.53
C ALA A 3 -12.90 3.78 9.22
N ALA A 4 -12.82 4.16 10.51
CA ALA A 4 -11.58 4.14 11.26
C ALA A 4 -11.04 2.71 11.45
N PHE A 5 -11.92 1.75 11.73
CA PHE A 5 -11.54 0.34 11.85
C PHE A 5 -10.96 -0.21 10.53
N LEU A 6 -11.60 0.07 9.40
CA LEU A 6 -11.11 -0.35 8.08
C LEU A 6 -9.80 0.36 7.69
N THR A 7 -9.65 1.64 8.04
CA THR A 7 -8.36 2.36 7.89
C THR A 7 -7.26 1.65 8.69
N TRP A 8 -7.52 1.27 9.94
CA TRP A 8 -6.57 0.55 10.78
C TRP A 8 -6.18 -0.81 10.18
N LEU A 9 -7.14 -1.58 9.66
CA LEU A 9 -6.85 -2.83 8.95
C LEU A 9 -5.99 -2.58 7.69
N GLY A 10 -6.31 -1.53 6.93
CA GLY A 10 -5.49 -1.11 5.79
C GLY A 10 -4.03 -0.83 6.17
N LEU A 11 -3.83 -0.07 7.25
CA LEU A 11 -2.50 0.23 7.79
C LEU A 11 -1.78 -1.01 8.32
N LEU A 12 -2.49 -1.94 8.95
CA LEU A 12 -1.95 -3.21 9.39
C LEU A 12 -1.46 -4.05 8.19
N GLY A 13 -2.26 -4.13 7.14
CA GLY A 13 -1.89 -4.80 5.89
C GLY A 13 -0.66 -4.17 5.23
N ALA A 14 -0.55 -2.85 5.24
CA ALA A 14 0.60 -2.13 4.69
C ALA A 14 1.87 -2.34 5.53
N THR A 15 1.76 -2.21 6.85
CA THR A 15 2.92 -2.23 7.75
C THR A 15 3.39 -3.64 8.10
N ALA A 16 2.51 -4.48 8.65
CA ALA A 16 2.84 -5.84 9.02
C ALA A 16 2.95 -6.74 7.79
N GLY A 17 2.11 -6.53 6.77
CA GLY A 17 2.11 -7.29 5.52
C GLY A 17 3.11 -6.75 4.50
N ALA A 18 2.65 -5.87 3.61
CA ALA A 18 3.40 -5.42 2.42
C ALA A 18 4.85 -5.01 2.75
N HIS A 19 5.02 -4.22 3.82
CA HIS A 19 6.30 -3.71 4.25
C HIS A 19 7.18 -4.76 4.95
N ARG A 20 6.77 -5.26 6.13
CA ARG A 20 7.64 -6.12 6.96
C ARG A 20 7.71 -7.58 6.47
N LEU A 21 6.58 -8.16 6.09
CA LEU A 21 6.52 -9.57 5.66
C LEU A 21 7.08 -9.74 4.25
N TRP A 22 6.49 -9.04 3.26
CA TRP A 22 6.81 -9.30 1.86
C TRP A 22 7.99 -8.48 1.34
N ALA A 23 8.08 -7.18 1.67
CA ALA A 23 9.19 -6.37 1.16
C ALA A 23 10.51 -6.65 1.87
N HIS A 24 10.50 -6.71 3.22
CA HIS A 24 11.72 -6.87 4.02
C HIS A 24 11.98 -8.29 4.56
N LYS A 25 11.04 -9.23 4.44
CA LYS A 25 11.19 -10.61 4.95
C LYS A 25 11.59 -10.64 6.43
N SER A 26 11.09 -9.70 7.23
CA SER A 26 11.48 -9.56 8.65
C SER A 26 10.95 -10.69 9.54
N TYR A 27 9.99 -11.48 9.05
CA TYR A 27 9.45 -12.65 9.71
C TYR A 27 8.84 -13.61 8.69
N VAL A 28 8.57 -14.85 9.11
CA VAL A 28 7.86 -15.86 8.32
C VAL A 28 6.44 -16.01 8.87
N ALA A 29 5.47 -16.13 7.97
CA ALA A 29 4.06 -16.27 8.32
C ALA A 29 3.46 -17.53 7.68
N ASP A 30 2.57 -18.21 8.41
CA ASP A 30 1.78 -19.29 7.83
C ASP A 30 0.82 -18.76 6.75
N VAL A 31 0.13 -19.67 6.06
CA VAL A 31 -0.80 -19.28 4.99
C VAL A 31 -2.01 -18.49 5.51
N LYS A 32 -2.46 -18.74 6.74
CA LYS A 32 -3.65 -18.10 7.31
C LYS A 32 -3.37 -16.63 7.59
N LEU A 33 -2.25 -16.33 8.23
CA LEU A 33 -1.80 -14.97 8.49
C LEU A 33 -1.52 -14.22 7.18
N ARG A 34 -0.90 -14.87 6.18
CA ARG A 34 -0.70 -14.28 4.85
C ARG A 34 -2.00 -13.89 4.17
N ILE A 35 -3.01 -14.76 4.19
CA ILE A 35 -4.34 -14.46 3.63
C ILE A 35 -4.97 -13.28 4.37
N PHE A 36 -4.93 -13.28 5.70
CA PHE A 36 -5.47 -12.18 6.50
C PHE A 36 -4.81 -10.83 6.17
N LEU A 37 -3.48 -10.79 6.13
CA LEU A 37 -2.72 -9.57 5.79
C LEU A 37 -2.95 -9.13 4.36
N MET A 38 -3.17 -10.08 3.44
CA MET A 38 -3.49 -9.79 2.04
C MET A 38 -4.86 -9.12 1.89
N ILE A 39 -5.87 -9.57 2.64
CA ILE A 39 -7.19 -8.91 2.68
C ILE A 39 -7.05 -7.53 3.29
N CYS A 40 -6.34 -7.40 4.41
CA CYS A 40 -6.06 -6.12 5.06
C CYS A 40 -5.38 -5.13 4.11
N PHE A 41 -4.36 -5.55 3.36
CA PHE A 41 -3.72 -4.69 2.36
C PHE A 41 -4.68 -4.33 1.23
N THR A 42 -5.53 -5.26 0.80
CA THR A 42 -6.54 -5.00 -0.24
C THR A 42 -7.57 -3.95 0.21
N ILE A 43 -7.97 -3.96 1.49
CA ILE A 43 -8.85 -2.93 2.10
C ILE A 43 -8.22 -1.54 2.02
N SER A 44 -6.89 -1.42 2.07
CA SER A 44 -6.21 -0.13 1.95
C SER A 44 -6.47 0.57 0.61
N GLY A 45 -6.74 -0.21 -0.45
CA GLY A 45 -6.91 0.28 -1.81
C GLY A 45 -5.64 0.74 -2.51
N TYR A 46 -4.47 0.53 -1.90
CA TYR A 46 -3.20 1.06 -2.40
C TYR A 46 -2.73 0.41 -3.71
N GLY A 47 -3.23 -0.78 -4.03
CA GLY A 47 -2.86 -1.54 -5.22
C GLY A 47 -2.54 -3.00 -4.91
N THR A 48 -1.85 -3.65 -5.84
CA THR A 48 -1.39 -5.02 -5.63
C THR A 48 -0.22 -5.04 -4.66
N ILE A 49 -0.13 -6.09 -3.83
CA ILE A 49 1.02 -6.31 -2.95
C ILE A 49 2.29 -6.42 -3.79
N TYR A 50 2.19 -7.10 -4.94
CA TYR A 50 3.30 -7.27 -5.87
C TYR A 50 3.93 -5.94 -6.30
N ASN A 51 3.11 -5.00 -6.81
CA ASN A 51 3.62 -3.72 -7.30
C ASN A 51 4.17 -2.87 -6.16
N TRP A 52 3.51 -2.88 -5.00
CA TRP A 52 3.97 -2.16 -3.82
C TRP A 52 5.34 -2.65 -3.36
N VAL A 53 5.52 -3.97 -3.24
CA VAL A 53 6.79 -4.58 -2.83
C VAL A 53 7.89 -4.28 -3.84
N LEU A 54 7.60 -4.36 -5.14
CA LEU A 54 8.55 -4.03 -6.21
C LEU A 54 9.03 -2.58 -6.10
N GLU A 55 8.10 -1.64 -5.91
CA GLU A 55 8.41 -0.21 -5.77
C GLU A 55 9.18 0.09 -4.48
N HIS A 56 8.83 -0.56 -3.38
CA HIS A 56 9.51 -0.42 -2.10
C HIS A 56 10.94 -0.96 -2.16
N ARG A 57 11.14 -2.17 -2.71
CA ARG A 57 12.48 -2.74 -2.93
C ARG A 57 13.32 -1.87 -3.88
N PHE A 58 12.70 -1.32 -4.92
CA PHE A 58 13.36 -0.36 -5.81
C PHE A 58 13.82 0.89 -5.05
N HIS A 59 12.93 1.47 -4.23
CA HIS A 59 13.24 2.64 -3.41
C HIS A 59 14.44 2.39 -2.51
N HIS A 60 14.50 1.24 -1.82
CA HIS A 60 15.65 0.88 -1.00
C HIS A 60 16.93 0.68 -1.82
N LYS A 61 16.87 -0.04 -2.95
CA LYS A 61 18.05 -0.32 -3.79
C LYS A 61 18.66 0.96 -4.39
N TYR A 62 17.83 1.93 -4.75
CA TYR A 62 18.25 3.17 -5.40
C TYR A 62 18.06 4.40 -4.50
N PHE A 63 18.05 4.20 -3.19
CA PHE A 63 17.72 5.23 -2.21
C PHE A 63 18.58 6.49 -2.40
N GLY A 64 17.94 7.66 -2.42
CA GLY A 64 18.63 8.95 -2.53
C GLY A 64 19.16 9.29 -3.93
N THR A 65 19.04 8.39 -4.90
CA THR A 65 19.44 8.65 -6.29
C THR A 65 18.33 9.38 -7.07
N LYS A 66 18.66 9.98 -8.22
CA LYS A 66 17.68 10.68 -9.06
C LYS A 66 16.60 9.76 -9.66
N VAL A 67 16.90 8.47 -9.81
CA VAL A 67 15.97 7.48 -10.38
C VAL A 67 14.91 7.03 -9.38
N ASP A 68 15.14 7.22 -8.08
CA ASP A 68 14.16 6.95 -7.03
C ASP A 68 12.97 7.93 -7.08
N PRO A 69 11.74 7.46 -7.36
CA PRO A 69 10.54 8.29 -7.35
C PRO A 69 10.31 8.95 -5.98
N PHE A 70 10.71 8.28 -4.90
CA PHE A 70 10.51 8.67 -3.51
C PHE A 70 11.77 9.28 -2.87
N ASN A 71 12.67 9.80 -3.71
CA ASN A 71 13.87 10.47 -3.22
C ASN A 71 13.51 11.62 -2.26
N HIS A 72 14.04 11.56 -1.05
CA HIS A 72 13.81 12.52 0.03
C HIS A 72 14.29 13.94 -0.26
N SER A 73 14.98 14.22 -1.36
CA SER A 73 15.25 15.59 -1.81
C SER A 73 14.00 16.26 -2.42
N LYS A 74 13.07 15.49 -3.00
CA LYS A 74 11.84 15.96 -3.66
C LYS A 74 10.82 16.52 -2.66
N SER A 75 9.82 17.27 -3.13
CA SER A 75 8.83 17.91 -2.26
C SER A 75 7.97 16.89 -1.48
N ILE A 76 7.39 17.30 -0.35
CA ILE A 76 6.44 16.46 0.41
C ILE A 76 5.26 16.02 -0.48
N MET A 77 4.77 16.93 -1.33
CA MET A 77 3.72 16.63 -2.31
C MET A 77 4.13 15.52 -3.28
N ASN A 78 5.40 15.48 -3.68
CA ASN A 78 5.91 14.40 -4.52
C ASN A 78 5.90 13.06 -3.79
N LEU A 79 6.37 13.03 -2.55
CA LEU A 79 6.42 11.81 -1.73
C LEU A 79 5.01 11.32 -1.36
N GLN A 80 4.07 12.21 -1.08
CA GLN A 80 2.69 11.83 -0.76
C GLN A 80 1.94 11.31 -1.99
N THR A 81 2.01 12.03 -3.11
CA THR A 81 1.06 11.80 -4.21
C THR A 81 1.71 11.80 -5.60
N LEU A 82 2.55 12.79 -5.93
CA LEU A 82 2.95 12.98 -7.34
C LEU A 82 3.82 11.85 -7.88
N ALA A 83 4.68 11.23 -7.06
CA ALA A 83 5.53 10.12 -7.50
C ALA A 83 4.73 8.94 -8.07
N ARG A 84 3.45 8.79 -7.69
CA ARG A 84 2.57 7.69 -8.13
C ARG A 84 1.76 8.01 -9.37
N VAL A 85 1.56 9.30 -9.66
CA VAL A 85 0.71 9.75 -10.78
C VAL A 85 1.51 10.41 -11.90
N THR A 86 2.80 10.69 -11.69
CA THR A 86 3.69 11.26 -12.68
C THR A 86 4.57 10.21 -13.32
N LYS A 87 5.05 10.52 -14.54
CA LYS A 87 5.98 9.63 -15.24
C LYS A 87 7.30 9.54 -14.45
N PRO A 88 7.82 8.33 -14.22
CA PRO A 88 9.07 8.16 -13.50
C PRO A 88 10.28 8.69 -14.31
N ALA A 89 11.41 8.83 -13.62
CA ALA A 89 12.66 9.29 -14.23
C ALA A 89 13.15 8.35 -15.34
N GLN A 90 13.93 8.88 -16.28
CA GLN A 90 14.51 8.08 -17.36
C GLN A 90 15.33 6.91 -16.80
N GLY A 91 15.14 5.72 -17.37
CA GLY A 91 15.84 4.51 -16.94
C GLY A 91 15.16 3.76 -15.79
N TYR A 92 14.13 4.32 -15.15
CA TYR A 92 13.38 3.66 -14.07
C TYR A 92 12.87 2.27 -14.47
N ASP A 93 12.21 2.14 -15.62
CA ASP A 93 11.61 0.87 -16.05
C ASP A 93 12.66 -0.25 -16.21
N LYS A 94 13.78 0.06 -16.87
CA LYS A 94 14.90 -0.86 -17.05
C LYS A 94 15.51 -1.29 -15.72
N LEU A 95 15.65 -0.36 -14.77
CA LEU A 95 16.20 -0.65 -13.45
C LEU A 95 15.21 -1.42 -12.57
N LYS A 96 13.90 -1.21 -12.76
CA LYS A 96 12.83 -1.92 -12.04
C LYS A 96 12.83 -3.41 -12.36
N GLU A 97 13.17 -3.79 -13.60
CA GLU A 97 13.35 -5.19 -14.00
C GLU A 97 14.53 -5.89 -13.30
N THR A 98 15.49 -5.14 -12.75
CA THR A 98 16.63 -5.70 -11.99
C THR A 98 16.31 -6.01 -10.53
N ILE A 99 15.08 -5.74 -10.08
CA ILE A 99 14.65 -6.01 -8.72
C ILE A 99 14.23 -7.48 -8.64
N ASP A 100 14.89 -8.22 -7.76
CA ASP A 100 14.51 -9.61 -7.50
C ASP A 100 13.13 -9.67 -6.84
N MET A 101 12.21 -10.36 -7.50
CA MET A 101 10.84 -10.61 -7.07
C MET A 101 10.52 -12.11 -7.01
N SER A 102 11.53 -12.97 -7.19
CA SER A 102 11.34 -14.42 -7.32
C SER A 102 10.66 -15.07 -6.11
N ASP A 103 10.86 -14.53 -4.91
CA ASP A 103 10.17 -14.98 -3.70
C ASP A 103 8.68 -14.58 -3.69
N ILE A 104 8.36 -13.39 -4.21
CA ILE A 104 7.00 -12.89 -4.29
C ILE A 104 6.22 -13.64 -5.38
N GLU A 105 6.88 -13.95 -6.49
CA GLU A 105 6.31 -14.74 -7.59
C GLU A 105 5.99 -16.19 -7.17
N LYS A 106 6.75 -16.73 -6.21
CA LYS A 106 6.48 -18.05 -5.61
C LYS A 106 5.40 -18.02 -4.53
N ASP A 107 5.05 -16.85 -3.98
CA ASP A 107 3.98 -16.73 -2.99
C ASP A 107 2.61 -16.72 -3.67
N GLY A 108 1.93 -17.88 -3.63
CA GLY A 108 0.60 -18.05 -4.21
C GLY A 108 -0.46 -17.10 -3.66
N VAL A 109 -0.34 -16.61 -2.42
CA VAL A 109 -1.30 -15.65 -1.83
C VAL A 109 -1.13 -14.29 -2.49
N VAL A 110 0.11 -13.83 -2.68
CA VAL A 110 0.40 -12.56 -3.35
C VAL A 110 -0.01 -12.63 -4.82
N MET A 111 0.32 -13.72 -5.51
CA MET A 111 -0.02 -13.90 -6.91
C MET A 111 -1.53 -14.04 -7.14
N PHE A 112 -2.25 -14.67 -6.20
CA PHE A 112 -3.71 -14.66 -6.19
C PHE A 112 -4.26 -13.23 -6.07
N GLN A 113 -3.78 -12.45 -5.10
CA GLN A 113 -4.21 -11.07 -4.92
C GLN A 113 -3.93 -10.22 -6.16
N LYS A 114 -2.74 -10.35 -6.75
CA LYS A 114 -2.35 -9.64 -7.98
C LYS A 114 -3.32 -9.95 -9.13
N LYS A 115 -3.65 -11.23 -9.34
CA LYS A 115 -4.51 -11.69 -10.44
C LYS A 115 -5.96 -11.21 -10.28
N TYR A 116 -6.49 -11.22 -9.05
CA TYR A 116 -7.90 -10.93 -8.78
C TYR A 116 -8.11 -9.56 -8.11
N TYR A 117 -7.10 -8.68 -8.13
CA TYR A 117 -7.12 -7.43 -7.38
C TYR A 117 -8.38 -6.58 -7.61
N PRO A 118 -8.84 -6.32 -8.85
CA PRO A 118 -10.02 -5.49 -9.05
C PRO A 118 -11.26 -6.07 -8.36
N VAL A 119 -11.44 -7.39 -8.45
CA VAL A 119 -12.57 -8.10 -7.83
C VAL A 119 -12.46 -8.07 -6.31
N LEU A 120 -11.28 -8.39 -5.76
CA LEU A 120 -11.04 -8.39 -4.31
C LEU A 120 -11.19 -6.97 -3.73
N TYR A 121 -10.72 -5.95 -4.43
CA TYR A 121 -10.84 -4.56 -4.02
C TYR A 121 -12.30 -4.11 -4.00
N ILE A 122 -13.06 -4.38 -5.09
CA ILE A 122 -14.49 -4.07 -5.13
C ILE A 122 -15.21 -4.78 -3.98
N LEU A 123 -14.91 -6.05 -3.73
CA LEU A 123 -15.57 -6.81 -2.67
C LEU A 123 -15.23 -6.29 -1.26
N PHE A 124 -13.94 -6.24 -0.92
CA PHE A 124 -13.48 -6.02 0.45
C PHE A 124 -13.31 -4.55 0.82
N ALA A 125 -13.07 -3.65 -0.13
CA ALA A 125 -12.82 -2.25 0.15
C ALA A 125 -14.01 -1.32 -0.18
N LEU A 126 -14.94 -1.77 -1.03
CA LEU A 126 -16.10 -0.97 -1.45
C LEU A 126 -17.43 -1.65 -1.10
N LEU A 127 -17.76 -2.78 -1.71
CA LEU A 127 -19.08 -3.40 -1.63
C LEU A 127 -19.46 -3.79 -0.19
N LEU A 128 -18.66 -4.62 0.48
CA LEU A 128 -18.95 -5.00 1.87
C LEU A 128 -18.86 -3.80 2.82
N PRO A 129 -17.82 -2.95 2.76
CA PRO A 129 -17.72 -1.77 3.62
C PRO A 129 -18.82 -0.72 3.46
N ILE A 130 -19.39 -0.56 2.27
CA ILE A 130 -20.46 0.41 2.01
C ILE A 130 -21.83 -0.19 2.34
N ASN A 131 -22.05 -1.47 2.03
CA ASN A 131 -23.32 -2.11 2.32
C ASN A 131 -23.57 -2.27 3.83
N ALA A 132 -22.52 -2.60 4.61
CA ALA A 132 -22.72 -2.92 6.02
C ALA A 132 -23.30 -1.75 6.86
N PRO A 133 -22.81 -0.51 6.73
CA PRO A 133 -23.44 0.64 7.40
C PRO A 133 -24.85 0.95 6.92
N ALA A 134 -25.06 0.92 5.61
CA ALA A 134 -26.32 1.34 5.05
C ALA A 134 -27.46 0.36 5.38
N GLU A 135 -27.16 -0.95 5.36
CA GLU A 135 -28.17 -1.99 5.61
C GLU A 135 -28.35 -2.30 7.11
N TYR A 136 -27.26 -2.34 7.89
CA TYR A 136 -27.31 -2.86 9.27
C TYR A 136 -27.17 -1.79 10.36
N TRP A 137 -26.65 -0.60 10.04
CA TRP A 137 -26.48 0.49 11.01
C TRP A 137 -27.43 1.67 10.78
N GLY A 138 -28.33 1.56 9.78
CA GLY A 138 -29.31 2.59 9.45
C GLY A 138 -28.71 3.87 8.87
N GLU A 139 -27.47 3.78 8.37
CA GLU A 139 -26.75 4.91 7.78
C GLU A 139 -27.25 5.21 6.36
N ASN A 140 -27.12 6.45 5.91
CA ASN A 140 -27.50 6.79 4.55
C ASN A 140 -26.47 6.21 3.55
N TRP A 141 -26.95 5.65 2.44
CA TRP A 141 -26.10 5.12 1.36
C TRP A 141 -25.13 6.15 0.78
N TYR A 142 -25.57 7.40 0.61
CA TYR A 142 -24.74 8.48 0.09
C TYR A 142 -23.62 8.86 1.07
N GLU A 143 -23.95 9.01 2.35
CA GLU A 143 -22.97 9.32 3.40
C GLU A 143 -21.96 8.19 3.54
N THR A 144 -22.44 6.95 3.50
CA THR A 144 -21.58 5.78 3.57
C THR A 144 -20.62 5.72 2.38
N PHE A 145 -21.10 5.99 1.16
CA PHE A 145 -20.25 6.07 -0.01
C PHE A 145 -19.18 7.17 0.13
N LEU A 146 -19.57 8.40 0.50
CA LEU A 146 -18.62 9.50 0.67
C LEU A 146 -17.56 9.20 1.74
N ILE A 147 -17.97 8.66 2.88
CA ILE A 147 -17.06 8.42 4.00
C ILE A 147 -16.17 7.20 3.74
N ILE A 148 -16.75 6.07 3.33
CA ILE A 148 -16.03 4.79 3.22
C ILE A 148 -15.27 4.66 1.89
N ALA A 149 -15.86 5.09 0.77
CA ALA A 149 -15.23 4.95 -0.53
C ALA A 149 -14.22 6.06 -0.80
N ILE A 150 -14.55 7.31 -0.44
CA ILE A 150 -13.72 8.48 -0.78
C ILE A 150 -12.84 8.89 0.40
N ALA A 151 -13.43 9.39 1.49
CA ALA A 151 -12.67 10.00 2.58
C ALA A 151 -11.71 9.00 3.23
N ARG A 152 -12.18 7.80 3.58
CA ARG A 152 -11.37 6.73 4.15
C ARG A 152 -10.23 6.32 3.22
N TYR A 153 -10.49 6.16 1.92
CA TYR A 153 -9.46 5.80 0.94
C TYR A 153 -8.37 6.87 0.91
N LEU A 154 -8.74 8.15 0.76
CA LEU A 154 -7.80 9.27 0.75
C LEU A 154 -6.99 9.33 2.04
N ILE A 155 -7.63 9.21 3.21
CA ILE A 155 -6.92 9.21 4.49
C ILE A 155 -5.92 8.04 4.55
N THR A 156 -6.35 6.83 4.14
CA THR A 156 -5.52 5.63 4.22
C THR A 156 -4.27 5.74 3.35
N ILE A 157 -4.39 6.19 2.10
CA ILE A 157 -3.22 6.32 1.20
C ILE A 157 -2.22 7.37 1.69
N HIS A 158 -2.68 8.47 2.29
CA HIS A 158 -1.79 9.50 2.86
C HIS A 158 -1.08 8.99 4.12
N LEU A 159 -1.80 8.27 4.99
CA LEU A 159 -1.20 7.65 6.17
C LEU A 159 -0.15 6.61 5.81
N ILE A 160 -0.37 5.78 4.79
CA ILE A 160 0.64 4.83 4.30
C ILE A 160 1.85 5.58 3.73
N SER A 161 1.63 6.65 2.97
CA SER A 161 2.69 7.44 2.34
C SER A 161 3.48 8.31 3.34
N LEU A 162 3.04 8.41 4.61
CA LEU A 162 3.82 9.08 5.66
C LEU A 162 5.18 8.42 5.88
N ILE A 163 5.31 7.12 5.61
CA ILE A 163 6.59 6.38 5.71
C ILE A 163 7.66 7.05 4.85
N GLU A 164 7.29 7.52 3.65
CA GLU A 164 8.21 8.16 2.69
C GLU A 164 8.54 9.60 3.06
N THR A 165 7.59 10.32 3.67
CA THR A 165 7.82 11.71 4.11
C THR A 165 8.51 11.82 5.47
N SER A 166 8.67 10.71 6.19
CA SER A 166 9.09 10.71 7.58
C SER A 166 10.43 11.40 7.81
N SER A 167 11.40 11.18 6.91
CA SER A 167 12.70 11.84 6.95
C SER A 167 12.65 13.34 6.72
N LYS A 168 11.67 13.85 5.96
CA LYS A 168 11.50 15.30 5.76
C LYS A 168 10.82 15.98 6.94
N ILE A 169 9.80 15.35 7.52
CA ILE A 169 9.01 15.94 8.60
C ILE A 169 9.80 15.89 9.91
N TRP A 170 10.40 14.75 10.22
CA TRP A 170 11.02 14.50 11.52
C TRP A 170 12.55 14.47 11.47
N LYS A 171 13.17 14.75 10.32
CA LYS A 171 14.64 14.75 10.14
C LYS A 171 15.29 13.44 10.61
N CYS A 172 14.59 12.30 10.44
CA CYS A 172 15.17 10.99 10.74
C CYS A 172 16.36 10.74 9.81
N ASN A 173 17.56 10.65 10.37
CA ASN A 173 18.75 10.24 9.63
C ASN A 173 18.64 8.74 9.34
N TYR A 174 18.72 8.36 8.06
CA TYR A 174 18.79 6.95 7.68
C TYR A 174 20.24 6.48 7.79
N ASN A 175 20.52 5.62 8.76
CA ASN A 175 21.71 4.78 8.74
C ASN A 175 21.36 3.57 7.87
N ILE A 176 21.66 3.65 6.57
CA ILE A 176 21.47 2.53 5.66
C ILE A 176 22.83 1.82 5.57
N GLU A 177 22.94 0.68 6.25
CA GLU A 177 24.00 -0.30 6.00
C GLU A 177 23.69 -1.12 4.74
#